data_AF-A0A4R9IJA1-F1
#
_entry.id   AF-A0A4R9IJA1-F1
#
_cell.length_a   1.000
_cell.length_b   1.000
_cell.length_c   1.000
_cell.angle_alpha   90.00
_cell.angle_beta   90.00
_cell.angle_gamma   90.00
#
_symmetry.space_group_name_H-M   'P 1'
#
loop_
_entity.id
_entity.type
_entity.pdbx_description
1 polymer ?
#
loop_
_entity_poly.entity_id
_entity_poly.type
_entity_poly.pdbx_seq_one_letter_code
_entity_poly.pdbx_strand_id
1 'polypeptide(L)'
;MVQNSEPGKKNFLKPKENTPKHGELFFDFEGEVSEPQITEAGFPFKSKSITVVSSSYLTDDQTYFFGKRSAYFSGRRNQIHLSVSGNSLFGTHPDPFTISIPVRLGEQGAGSVILDRTVYVKGKKYGISLELNESKPTLQVNNLLQKSDGRTASFILESPVKLKRKTWEVISLYFDTLNHKYIMYQNGIETAEYENNQADTLGFGFPENDSTPLVLGKSFYGNLDGFHIHKGEPEVEYTKFESVRYDDETKIGYMEGNTALSPVLETKYSNSSLTRIQWKTEQPRDTMLELYFRGTNEKFVESNLNLPWTRIKSLEKDLPKNKFKYYQWKLWFRPDPMGKSVPTVQSLSFDYTEQTPPDVPTRFRLDTNPTEGKSVCFLWNSNHEKEVQNGGGYIIHYGLTPTRMLGSVFVKKDKNGALSKLDGNEEDSSFRNKRFCVNEETLVNNIYIPEGELESPEYRPIADQVDISRKEKRGLLFQPGLTYYFRISAYNRYLNEWDSKDQKSPLSPPISFSFPKEVSNQK
;
A
#
# COMPACT_ATOMS: atom_id res chain seq x y z
N MET A 1 26.29 -50.15 -8.01
CA MET A 1 25.36 -51.08 -7.35
C MET A 1 24.22 -50.22 -6.82
N VAL A 2 23.03 -50.33 -7.39
CA VAL A 2 21.85 -49.59 -6.95
C VAL A 2 21.28 -50.35 -5.76
N GLN A 3 21.37 -49.78 -4.55
CA GLN A 3 20.64 -50.28 -3.40
C GLN A 3 19.27 -49.58 -3.38
N ASN A 4 18.22 -50.34 -3.67
CA ASN A 4 16.85 -49.91 -3.42
C ASN A 4 16.64 -49.93 -1.90
N SER A 5 16.49 -48.76 -1.26
CA SER A 5 16.07 -48.65 0.13
C SER A 5 14.54 -48.65 0.21
N GLU A 6 14.01 -49.42 1.17
CA GLU A 6 12.59 -49.40 1.56
C GLU A 6 12.23 -48.03 2.20
N PRO A 7 10.98 -47.55 2.06
CA PRO A 7 10.57 -46.24 2.57
C PRO A 7 10.64 -46.19 4.10
N GLY A 8 11.60 -45.44 4.64
CA GLY A 8 11.90 -45.40 6.07
C GLY A 8 11.86 -43.99 6.70
N LYS A 9 11.02 -43.88 7.74
CA LYS A 9 10.99 -42.90 8.86
C LYS A 9 10.93 -41.38 8.56
N LYS A 10 9.86 -40.76 9.08
CA LYS A 10 9.72 -39.31 9.27
C LYS A 10 10.77 -38.79 10.26
N ASN A 11 11.82 -38.14 9.76
CA ASN A 11 12.67 -37.28 10.58
C ASN A 11 12.07 -35.86 10.56
N PHE A 12 11.80 -35.31 11.73
CA PHE A 12 11.30 -33.95 11.89
C PHE A 12 12.48 -32.98 11.92
N LEU A 13 12.62 -32.16 10.87
CA LEU A 13 13.58 -31.07 10.82
C LEU A 13 12.96 -29.80 11.39
N LYS A 14 13.75 -29.06 12.18
CA LYS A 14 13.28 -27.86 12.89
C LYS A 14 13.29 -26.65 11.95
N PRO A 15 12.14 -25.95 11.78
CA PRO A 15 12.02 -24.84 10.85
C PRO A 15 12.64 -23.58 11.47
N LYS A 16 13.92 -23.33 11.17
CA LYS A 16 14.50 -22.00 11.30
C LYS A 16 14.80 -21.49 9.89
N GLU A 17 14.23 -20.32 9.60
CA GLU A 17 14.63 -19.36 8.54
C GLU A 17 13.84 -19.41 7.23
N ASN A 18 12.55 -19.07 7.31
CA ASN A 18 11.69 -18.88 6.14
C ASN A 18 11.54 -17.38 5.81
N THR A 19 12.65 -16.73 5.49
CA THR A 19 12.67 -15.36 4.95
C THR A 19 13.91 -15.29 4.07
N PRO A 20 13.82 -14.96 2.77
CA PRO A 20 14.97 -14.94 1.88
C PRO A 20 16.13 -14.16 2.51
N LYS A 21 17.13 -14.87 3.02
CA LYS A 21 18.30 -14.24 3.63
C LYS A 21 19.28 -13.84 2.53
N HIS A 22 20.19 -12.92 2.84
CA HIS A 22 21.24 -12.51 1.92
C HIS A 22 21.97 -13.73 1.33
N GLY A 23 21.77 -14.01 0.03
CA GLY A 23 22.42 -15.11 -0.70
C GLY A 23 21.48 -16.19 -1.24
N GLU A 24 20.21 -16.21 -0.86
CA GLU A 24 19.20 -17.17 -1.35
C GLU A 24 18.61 -16.71 -2.71
N LEU A 25 18.18 -17.67 -3.54
CA LEU A 25 17.53 -17.42 -4.83
C LEU A 25 16.07 -17.83 -4.75
N PHE A 26 15.15 -16.91 -5.03
CA PHE A 26 13.74 -17.22 -5.23
C PHE A 26 13.25 -16.61 -6.54
N PHE A 27 12.50 -17.38 -7.34
CA PHE A 27 11.92 -16.94 -8.61
C PHE A 27 10.43 -17.31 -8.65
N ASP A 28 9.57 -16.32 -8.43
CA ASP A 28 8.11 -16.44 -8.31
C ASP A 28 7.34 -16.03 -9.58
N PHE A 29 8.05 -15.63 -10.64
CA PHE A 29 7.48 -15.24 -11.93
C PHE A 29 6.51 -14.04 -11.90
N GLU A 30 6.47 -13.23 -10.83
CA GLU A 30 5.49 -12.15 -10.63
C GLU A 30 5.84 -10.80 -11.27
N GLY A 31 7.06 -10.61 -11.80
CA GLY A 31 7.58 -9.34 -12.33
C GLY A 31 7.87 -9.33 -13.84
N GLU A 32 8.17 -8.16 -14.41
CA GLU A 32 8.83 -8.10 -15.71
C GLU A 32 10.22 -8.73 -15.61
N VAL A 33 10.54 -9.66 -16.51
CA VAL A 33 11.79 -10.43 -16.48
C VAL A 33 13.04 -9.54 -16.53
N SER A 34 12.89 -8.30 -17.01
CA SER A 34 13.92 -7.26 -17.13
C SER A 34 14.11 -6.39 -15.89
N GLU A 35 13.22 -6.44 -14.90
CA GLU A 35 13.28 -5.56 -13.72
C GLU A 35 13.52 -6.36 -12.44
N PRO A 36 14.44 -5.91 -11.56
CA PRO A 36 14.66 -6.57 -10.28
C PRO A 36 13.38 -6.52 -9.44
N GLN A 37 13.00 -7.66 -8.88
CA GLN A 37 11.81 -7.74 -8.03
C GLN A 37 11.92 -6.78 -6.85
N ILE A 38 10.85 -6.02 -6.64
CA ILE A 38 10.73 -5.06 -5.55
C ILE A 38 9.98 -5.79 -4.44
N THR A 39 10.52 -5.76 -3.22
CA THR A 39 9.81 -6.26 -2.02
C THR A 39 8.48 -5.53 -1.85
N GLU A 40 7.52 -6.12 -1.12
CA GLU A 40 6.26 -5.44 -0.77
C GLU A 40 6.46 -4.08 -0.06
N ALA A 41 7.65 -3.85 0.50
CA ALA A 41 8.07 -2.59 1.12
C ALA A 41 8.72 -1.58 0.16
N GLY A 42 8.73 -1.84 -1.16
CA GLY A 42 9.26 -0.91 -2.16
C GLY A 42 10.79 -0.93 -2.32
N PHE A 43 11.49 -1.89 -1.69
CA PHE A 43 12.94 -2.02 -1.84
C PHE A 43 13.29 -3.05 -2.92
N PRO A 44 14.18 -2.74 -3.88
CA PRO A 44 14.68 -3.73 -4.83
C PRO A 44 15.40 -4.86 -4.08
N PHE A 45 15.06 -6.12 -4.39
CA PHE A 45 15.84 -7.28 -3.97
C PHE A 45 17.26 -7.10 -4.51
N LYS A 46 18.21 -6.70 -3.66
CA LYS A 46 19.64 -6.73 -3.99
C LYS A 46 20.16 -8.17 -3.84
N SER A 47 19.63 -9.12 -4.61
CA SER A 47 20.32 -10.41 -4.77
C SER A 47 21.37 -10.24 -5.88
N LYS A 48 22.62 -10.01 -5.49
CA LYS A 48 23.77 -10.05 -6.42
C LYS A 48 24.05 -11.47 -6.95
N SER A 49 23.26 -12.47 -6.58
CA SER A 49 23.62 -13.89 -6.71
C SER A 49 23.28 -14.48 -8.08
N ILE A 50 22.16 -14.07 -8.72
CA ILE A 50 21.68 -14.68 -9.97
C ILE A 50 20.93 -13.67 -10.83
N THR A 51 21.10 -13.73 -12.16
CA THR A 51 20.43 -12.84 -13.13
C THR A 51 19.81 -13.66 -14.26
N VAL A 52 18.59 -13.32 -14.70
CA VAL A 52 17.99 -13.95 -15.88
C VAL A 52 18.75 -13.50 -17.13
N VAL A 53 19.41 -14.45 -17.80
CA VAL A 53 20.16 -14.18 -19.03
C VAL A 53 19.23 -14.18 -20.23
N SER A 54 18.31 -15.14 -20.28
CA SER A 54 17.26 -15.20 -21.28
C SER A 54 16.10 -16.03 -20.76
N SER A 55 14.90 -15.79 -21.27
CA SER A 55 13.73 -16.59 -20.94
C SER A 55 12.82 -16.75 -22.15
N SER A 56 12.23 -17.93 -22.28
CA SER A 56 11.22 -18.26 -23.28
C SER A 56 10.18 -19.15 -22.62
N TYR A 57 9.09 -18.55 -22.17
CA TYR A 57 7.92 -19.23 -21.61
C TYR A 57 6.68 -18.36 -21.83
N LEU A 58 5.50 -18.94 -21.66
CA LEU A 58 4.23 -18.21 -21.65
C LEU A 58 3.82 -17.96 -20.20
N THR A 59 3.34 -16.78 -19.86
CA THR A 59 2.77 -16.53 -18.53
C THR A 59 1.39 -17.16 -18.42
N ASP A 60 1.12 -17.88 -17.33
CA ASP A 60 -0.18 -18.49 -17.03
C ASP A 60 -0.73 -17.91 -15.72
N ASP A 61 -1.83 -17.16 -15.82
CA ASP A 61 -2.51 -16.49 -14.70
C ASP A 61 -3.66 -17.33 -14.11
N GLN A 62 -3.94 -18.49 -14.69
CA GLN A 62 -4.99 -19.41 -14.21
C GLN A 62 -4.42 -20.53 -13.35
N THR A 63 -3.19 -20.94 -13.65
CA THR A 63 -2.52 -22.04 -12.96
C THR A 63 -1.22 -21.57 -12.35
N TYR A 64 -1.21 -21.33 -11.04
CA TYR A 64 -0.04 -20.86 -10.31
C TYR A 64 0.05 -21.53 -8.93
N PHE A 65 1.28 -21.67 -8.41
CA PHE A 65 1.57 -22.22 -7.09
C PHE A 65 1.68 -21.09 -6.06
N PHE A 66 2.51 -20.08 -6.34
CA PHE A 66 2.65 -18.83 -5.59
C PHE A 66 2.07 -17.64 -6.38
N GLY A 67 1.88 -16.50 -5.70
CA GLY A 67 1.49 -15.26 -6.37
C GLY A 67 0.17 -15.31 -7.14
N LYS A 68 0.22 -14.84 -8.39
CA LYS A 68 -0.85 -14.64 -9.38
C LYS A 68 -0.54 -15.28 -10.74
N ARG A 69 0.71 -15.65 -11.04
CA ARG A 69 1.11 -16.23 -12.34
C ARG A 69 2.22 -17.27 -12.21
N SER A 70 2.33 -18.16 -13.19
CA SER A 70 3.44 -19.11 -13.32
C SER A 70 4.06 -19.11 -14.72
N ALA A 71 5.20 -19.79 -14.87
CA ALA A 71 5.79 -20.03 -16.18
C ALA A 71 5.24 -21.30 -16.83
N TYR A 72 4.51 -21.14 -17.93
CA TYR A 72 4.01 -22.22 -18.77
C TYR A 72 4.96 -22.55 -19.93
N PHE A 73 5.34 -23.82 -20.01
CA PHE A 73 6.20 -24.40 -21.02
C PHE A 73 5.36 -25.26 -21.96
N SER A 74 5.31 -24.87 -23.24
CA SER A 74 4.43 -25.46 -24.26
C SER A 74 5.18 -26.21 -25.37
N GLY A 75 6.51 -26.28 -25.32
CA GLY A 75 7.28 -26.86 -26.41
C GLY A 75 8.78 -26.93 -26.17
N ARG A 76 9.47 -27.61 -27.09
CA ARG A 76 10.93 -27.88 -27.04
C ARG A 76 11.83 -26.65 -26.95
N ARG A 77 11.34 -25.47 -27.37
CA ARG A 77 12.10 -24.22 -27.40
C ARG A 77 11.96 -23.40 -26.11
N ASN A 78 10.98 -23.72 -25.27
CA ASN A 78 10.79 -22.98 -24.02
C ASN A 78 11.86 -23.42 -23.01
N GLN A 79 12.49 -22.44 -22.37
CA GLN A 79 13.51 -22.61 -21.35
C GLN A 79 13.86 -21.25 -20.72
N ILE A 80 14.42 -21.27 -19.53
CA ILE A 80 14.90 -20.08 -18.83
C ILE A 80 16.38 -20.29 -18.50
N HIS A 81 17.21 -19.30 -18.78
CA HIS A 81 18.65 -19.32 -18.52
C HIS A 81 18.94 -18.35 -17.39
N LEU A 82 19.49 -18.86 -16.30
CA LEU A 82 19.85 -18.12 -15.10
C LEU A 82 21.38 -18.09 -14.99
N SER A 83 21.98 -16.91 -14.94
CA SER A 83 23.39 -16.76 -14.63
C SER A 83 23.57 -16.93 -13.13
N VAL A 84 24.34 -17.93 -12.71
CA VAL A 84 24.68 -18.16 -11.30
C VAL A 84 26.18 -17.97 -11.03
N SER A 85 26.85 -17.25 -11.94
CA SER A 85 28.29 -16.96 -11.85
C SER A 85 28.60 -16.20 -10.56
N GLY A 86 29.53 -16.73 -9.76
CA GLY A 86 29.93 -16.13 -8.48
C GLY A 86 29.08 -16.55 -7.27
N ASN A 87 28.06 -17.39 -7.45
CA ASN A 87 27.35 -18.00 -6.34
C ASN A 87 28.19 -19.14 -5.72
N SER A 88 28.46 -19.07 -4.41
CA SER A 88 29.28 -20.06 -3.70
C SER A 88 28.68 -21.47 -3.70
N LEU A 89 27.36 -21.61 -3.87
CA LEU A 89 26.68 -22.90 -3.95
C LEU A 89 27.03 -23.70 -5.22
N PHE A 90 27.53 -23.02 -6.25
CA PHE A 90 28.01 -23.63 -7.48
C PHE A 90 29.54 -23.52 -7.62
N GLY A 91 30.25 -23.38 -6.50
CA GLY A 91 31.70 -23.34 -6.44
C GLY A 91 32.35 -24.73 -6.34
N THR A 92 33.67 -24.74 -6.13
CA THR A 92 34.48 -25.96 -6.00
C THR A 92 34.29 -26.68 -4.66
N HIS A 93 33.81 -25.98 -3.63
CA HIS A 93 33.53 -26.50 -2.29
C HIS A 93 32.28 -25.81 -1.74
N PRO A 94 31.08 -26.14 -2.24
CA PRO A 94 29.86 -25.49 -1.78
C PRO A 94 29.45 -25.99 -0.38
N ASP A 95 28.94 -25.07 0.44
CA ASP A 95 28.22 -25.40 1.67
C ASP A 95 26.98 -26.26 1.34
N PRO A 96 26.43 -27.04 2.30
CA PRO A 96 25.18 -27.76 2.09
C PRO A 96 24.04 -26.85 1.62
N PHE A 97 23.28 -27.32 0.63
CA PHE A 97 22.24 -26.51 0.00
C PHE A 97 21.09 -27.35 -0.55
N THR A 98 19.97 -26.69 -0.77
CA THR A 98 18.76 -27.27 -1.33
C THR A 98 18.32 -26.52 -2.58
N ILE A 99 17.86 -27.26 -3.59
CA ILE A 99 17.13 -26.74 -4.75
C ILE A 99 15.69 -27.27 -4.70
N SER A 100 14.71 -26.37 -4.67
CA SER A 100 13.28 -26.71 -4.63
C SER A 100 12.53 -26.14 -5.82
N ILE A 101 11.71 -26.98 -6.45
CA ILE A 101 11.01 -26.68 -7.69
C ILE A 101 9.58 -27.19 -7.61
N PRO A 102 8.59 -26.31 -7.39
CA PRO A 102 7.19 -26.57 -7.72
C PRO A 102 7.02 -26.82 -9.21
N VAL A 103 6.51 -28.00 -9.55
CA VAL A 103 6.28 -28.47 -10.91
C VAL A 103 4.82 -28.91 -11.07
N ARG A 104 4.22 -28.57 -12.21
CA ARG A 104 2.93 -29.13 -12.63
C ARG A 104 3.06 -29.70 -14.02
N LEU A 105 3.01 -31.02 -14.12
CA LEU A 105 3.16 -31.71 -15.40
C LEU A 105 1.91 -31.58 -16.26
N GLY A 106 2.11 -31.27 -17.55
CA GLY A 106 1.05 -31.24 -18.57
C GLY A 106 0.57 -32.64 -19.01
N GLU A 107 -0.22 -32.69 -20.08
CA GLU A 107 -0.68 -33.98 -20.65
C GLU A 107 0.37 -34.69 -21.50
N GLN A 108 1.19 -33.89 -22.19
CA GLN A 108 2.37 -34.34 -22.92
C GLN A 108 3.61 -34.07 -22.05
N GLY A 109 4.68 -34.86 -22.17
CA GLY A 109 5.94 -34.60 -21.43
C GLY A 109 6.44 -35.72 -20.52
N ALA A 110 6.30 -36.99 -20.91
CA ALA A 110 6.88 -38.10 -20.15
C ALA A 110 8.43 -38.03 -20.05
N GLY A 111 9.08 -37.33 -21.00
CA GLY A 111 10.51 -37.04 -21.02
C GLY A 111 10.77 -35.55 -21.12
N SER A 112 11.46 -34.95 -20.14
CA SER A 112 11.77 -33.51 -20.12
C SER A 112 12.86 -33.17 -19.11
N VAL A 113 13.55 -32.05 -19.32
CA VAL A 113 14.58 -31.55 -18.40
C VAL A 113 13.99 -30.41 -17.58
N ILE A 114 13.89 -30.61 -16.26
CA ILE A 114 13.37 -29.59 -15.32
C ILE A 114 14.47 -28.58 -14.98
N LEU A 115 15.67 -29.08 -14.68
CA LEU A 115 16.84 -28.31 -14.28
C LEU A 115 18.07 -28.89 -14.96
N ASP A 116 18.91 -28.07 -15.58
CA ASP A 116 20.18 -28.50 -16.18
C ASP A 116 21.26 -27.45 -15.93
N ARG A 117 22.34 -27.89 -15.32
CA ARG A 117 23.60 -27.16 -15.18
C ARG A 117 24.71 -28.14 -15.47
N THR A 118 24.92 -28.41 -16.75
CA THR A 118 25.97 -29.34 -17.19
C THR A 118 26.92 -28.68 -18.18
N VAL A 119 28.21 -28.98 -18.03
CA VAL A 119 29.30 -28.42 -18.85
C VAL A 119 30.22 -29.54 -19.31
N TYR A 120 30.81 -29.40 -20.50
CA TYR A 120 31.81 -30.35 -21.00
C TYR A 120 33.21 -29.77 -20.85
N VAL A 121 34.04 -30.43 -20.04
CA VAL A 121 35.45 -30.06 -19.85
C VAL A 121 36.32 -31.23 -20.30
N LYS A 122 37.17 -30.99 -21.30
CA LYS A 122 38.05 -32.02 -21.89
C LYS A 122 37.32 -33.31 -22.27
N GLY A 123 36.11 -33.18 -22.85
CA GLY A 123 35.29 -34.31 -23.29
C GLY A 123 34.51 -35.05 -22.19
N LYS A 124 34.68 -34.67 -20.91
CA LYS A 124 33.88 -35.20 -19.79
C LYS A 124 32.75 -34.24 -19.43
N LYS A 125 31.56 -34.79 -19.16
CA LYS A 125 30.39 -34.03 -18.69
C LYS A 125 30.50 -33.81 -17.18
N TYR A 126 30.34 -32.57 -16.73
CA TYR A 126 30.30 -32.17 -15.33
C TYR A 126 28.96 -31.51 -15.01
N GLY A 127 28.51 -31.54 -13.76
CA GLY A 127 27.34 -30.79 -13.30
C GLY A 127 26.12 -31.65 -12.99
N ILE A 128 24.97 -31.01 -12.82
CA ILE A 128 23.71 -31.65 -12.40
C ILE A 128 22.61 -31.50 -13.47
N SER A 129 21.80 -32.55 -13.67
CA SER A 129 20.61 -32.53 -14.53
C SER A 129 19.46 -33.23 -13.83
N LEU A 130 18.35 -32.54 -13.58
CA LEU A 130 17.09 -33.11 -13.11
C LEU A 130 16.16 -33.31 -14.30
N GLU A 131 15.88 -34.57 -14.60
CA GLU A 131 15.10 -35.00 -15.74
C GLU A 131 13.86 -35.76 -15.30
N LEU A 132 12.84 -35.77 -16.13
CA LEU A 132 11.71 -36.69 -16.01
C LEU A 132 11.94 -37.85 -16.97
N ASN A 133 11.99 -39.06 -16.43
CA ASN A 133 12.00 -40.30 -17.21
C ASN A 133 10.70 -41.06 -16.94
N GLU A 134 9.81 -41.13 -17.93
CA GLU A 134 8.45 -41.65 -17.77
C GLU A 134 7.68 -41.02 -16.60
N SER A 135 7.84 -39.70 -16.43
CA SER A 135 7.28 -38.91 -15.33
C SER A 135 7.87 -39.20 -13.94
N LYS A 136 8.96 -39.97 -13.84
CA LYS A 136 9.76 -40.11 -12.62
C LYS A 136 10.89 -39.08 -12.58
N PRO A 137 11.06 -38.32 -11.49
CA PRO A 137 12.22 -37.47 -11.31
C PRO A 137 13.52 -38.28 -11.22
N THR A 138 14.52 -37.89 -12.00
CA THR A 138 15.85 -38.50 -12.02
C THR A 138 16.90 -37.39 -12.00
N LEU A 139 17.68 -37.32 -10.92
CA LEU A 139 18.82 -36.42 -10.81
C LEU A 139 20.09 -37.16 -11.25
N GLN A 140 20.72 -36.67 -12.31
CA GLN A 140 22.05 -37.09 -12.74
C GLN A 140 23.08 -36.12 -12.18
N VAL A 141 24.05 -36.64 -11.42
CA VAL A 141 25.19 -35.89 -10.92
C VAL A 141 26.44 -36.38 -11.63
N ASN A 142 27.02 -35.54 -12.48
CA ASN A 142 28.10 -35.89 -13.38
C ASN A 142 29.44 -35.34 -12.86
N ASN A 143 30.36 -36.23 -12.52
CA ASN A 143 31.75 -35.92 -12.16
C ASN A 143 31.93 -34.81 -11.11
N LEU A 144 31.00 -34.70 -10.14
CA LEU A 144 31.06 -33.69 -9.07
C LEU A 144 31.63 -34.24 -7.75
N LEU A 145 31.70 -35.56 -7.57
CA LEU A 145 32.36 -36.16 -6.40
C LEU A 145 33.86 -36.20 -6.65
N GLN A 146 34.64 -35.51 -5.82
CA GLN A 146 36.09 -35.45 -5.91
C GLN A 146 36.72 -36.59 -5.11
N LYS A 147 37.68 -37.31 -5.71
CA LYS A 147 38.42 -38.41 -5.10
C LYS A 147 39.85 -38.00 -4.73
N SER A 148 40.45 -38.69 -3.77
CA SER A 148 41.80 -38.42 -3.24
C SER A 148 42.90 -38.60 -4.28
N ASP A 149 42.66 -39.41 -5.30
CA ASP A 149 43.55 -39.63 -6.45
C ASP A 149 43.36 -38.60 -7.59
N GLY A 150 42.58 -37.55 -7.37
CA GLY A 150 42.27 -36.51 -8.34
C GLY A 150 41.25 -36.92 -9.40
N ARG A 151 40.69 -38.15 -9.35
CA ARG A 151 39.57 -38.54 -10.20
C ARG A 151 38.27 -37.94 -9.69
N THR A 152 37.26 -37.99 -10.54
CA THR A 152 35.89 -37.58 -10.24
C THR A 152 34.93 -38.72 -10.47
N ALA A 153 33.84 -38.76 -9.71
CA ALA A 153 32.79 -39.77 -9.82
C ALA A 153 31.42 -39.15 -10.07
N SER A 154 30.54 -39.95 -10.69
CA SER A 154 29.16 -39.61 -11.03
C SER A 154 28.20 -40.54 -10.30
N PHE A 155 26.99 -40.07 -10.03
CA PHE A 155 25.91 -40.89 -9.45
C PHE A 155 24.55 -40.43 -9.96
N ILE A 156 23.53 -41.25 -9.75
CA ILE A 156 22.15 -40.99 -10.17
C ILE A 156 21.23 -41.23 -8.97
N LEU A 157 20.32 -40.29 -8.69
CA LEU A 157 19.16 -40.51 -7.84
C LEU A 157 17.93 -40.61 -8.73
N GLU A 158 17.21 -41.73 -8.65
CA GLU A 158 15.94 -41.91 -9.34
C GLU A 158 14.84 -42.11 -8.31
N SER A 159 13.83 -41.24 -8.33
CA SER A 159 12.64 -41.47 -7.51
C SER A 159 11.79 -42.61 -8.09
N PRO A 160 11.30 -43.55 -7.26
CA PRO A 160 10.35 -44.56 -7.70
C PRO A 160 8.94 -44.00 -7.92
N VAL A 161 8.66 -42.77 -7.45
CA VAL A 161 7.33 -42.16 -7.45
C VAL A 161 7.16 -41.24 -8.67
N LYS A 162 6.15 -41.54 -9.49
CA LYS A 162 5.78 -40.71 -10.64
C LYS A 162 5.08 -39.43 -10.19
N LEU A 163 5.41 -38.32 -10.84
CA LEU A 163 4.65 -37.08 -10.72
C LEU A 163 3.24 -37.26 -11.29
N LYS A 164 2.23 -36.80 -10.55
CA LYS A 164 0.85 -36.75 -10.99
C LYS A 164 0.67 -35.59 -11.98
N ARG A 165 -0.14 -35.85 -13.01
CA ARG A 165 -0.44 -34.86 -14.05
C ARG A 165 -1.48 -33.86 -13.55
N LYS A 166 -1.38 -32.62 -14.05
CA LYS A 166 -2.30 -31.50 -13.76
C LYS A 166 -2.39 -31.08 -12.29
N THR A 167 -1.58 -31.65 -11.42
CA THR A 167 -1.46 -31.28 -10.00
C THR A 167 -0.08 -30.69 -9.76
N TRP A 168 0.00 -29.71 -8.87
CA TRP A 168 1.28 -29.21 -8.39
C TRP A 168 1.94 -30.24 -7.47
N GLU A 169 3.22 -30.48 -7.71
CA GLU A 169 4.11 -31.25 -6.84
C GLU A 169 5.40 -30.47 -6.63
N VAL A 170 6.02 -30.61 -5.47
CA VAL A 170 7.29 -29.96 -5.17
C VAL A 170 8.39 -31.00 -5.15
N ILE A 171 9.42 -30.80 -5.97
CA ILE A 171 10.65 -31.58 -5.93
C ILE A 171 11.69 -30.78 -5.18
N SER A 172 12.31 -31.37 -4.15
CA SER A 172 13.43 -30.77 -3.43
C SER A 172 14.65 -31.68 -3.49
N LEU A 173 15.80 -31.10 -3.83
CA LEU A 173 17.08 -31.78 -3.93
C LEU A 173 18.01 -31.22 -2.86
N TYR A 174 18.32 -32.04 -1.86
CA TYR A 174 19.26 -31.69 -0.81
C TYR A 174 20.65 -32.23 -1.12
N PHE A 175 21.64 -31.35 -1.09
CA PHE A 175 23.05 -31.68 -1.27
C PHE A 175 23.77 -31.46 0.07
N ASP A 176 23.92 -32.52 0.87
CA ASP A 176 24.80 -32.52 2.04
C ASP A 176 26.24 -32.79 1.58
N THR A 177 26.89 -31.70 1.16
CA THR A 177 28.24 -31.74 0.61
C THR A 177 29.29 -32.16 1.65
N LEU A 178 29.00 -31.96 2.94
CA LEU A 178 29.87 -32.27 4.07
C LEU A 178 29.86 -33.76 4.41
N ASN A 179 28.66 -34.37 4.47
CA ASN A 179 28.51 -35.79 4.78
C ASN A 179 28.45 -36.68 3.52
N HIS A 180 28.58 -36.09 2.33
CA HIS A 180 28.48 -36.78 1.04
C HIS A 180 27.16 -37.54 0.87
N LYS A 181 26.09 -36.92 1.37
CA LYS A 181 24.73 -37.45 1.37
C LYS A 181 23.85 -36.57 0.49
N TYR A 182 23.06 -37.17 -0.38
CA TYR A 182 22.23 -36.46 -1.35
C TYR A 182 20.84 -37.08 -1.33
N ILE A 183 19.82 -36.23 -1.23
CA ILE A 183 18.46 -36.69 -0.96
C ILE A 183 17.49 -35.97 -1.90
N MET A 184 16.54 -36.72 -2.45
CA MET A 184 15.43 -36.21 -3.24
C MET A 184 14.13 -36.37 -2.47
N TYR A 185 13.40 -35.27 -2.33
CA TYR A 185 12.08 -35.23 -1.73
C TYR A 185 11.02 -34.91 -2.79
N GLN A 186 9.85 -35.52 -2.64
CA GLN A 186 8.64 -35.15 -3.36
C GLN A 186 7.55 -34.80 -2.35
N ASN A 187 7.07 -33.55 -2.40
CA ASN A 187 6.12 -32.99 -1.44
C ASN A 187 6.54 -33.22 0.02
N GLY A 188 7.84 -33.03 0.31
CA GLY A 188 8.41 -33.21 1.64
C GLY A 188 8.68 -34.67 2.06
N ILE A 189 8.30 -35.65 1.23
CA ILE A 189 8.55 -37.07 1.51
C ILE A 189 9.84 -37.48 0.81
N GLU A 190 10.76 -38.09 1.54
CA GLU A 190 11.98 -38.65 0.97
C GLU A 190 11.65 -39.78 -0.02
N THR A 191 12.23 -39.73 -1.21
CA THR A 191 11.94 -40.68 -2.30
C THR A 191 13.17 -41.35 -2.90
N ALA A 192 14.33 -40.70 -2.80
CA ALA A 192 15.60 -41.31 -3.19
C ALA A 192 16.74 -40.70 -2.35
N GLU A 193 17.74 -41.53 -2.05
CA GLU A 193 18.94 -41.16 -1.31
C GLU A 193 20.17 -41.76 -1.99
N TYR A 194 21.28 -41.01 -1.97
CA TYR A 194 22.61 -41.52 -2.28
C TYR A 194 23.58 -41.05 -1.20
N GLU A 195 24.31 -41.98 -0.60
CA GLU A 195 25.36 -41.69 0.37
C GLU A 195 26.66 -42.35 -0.09
N ASN A 196 27.75 -41.59 -0.09
CA ASN A 196 29.06 -42.10 -0.48
C ASN A 196 29.99 -42.23 0.73
N ASN A 197 30.02 -43.44 1.28
CA ASN A 197 30.82 -43.80 2.46
C ASN A 197 32.26 -44.21 2.13
N GLN A 198 32.74 -43.98 0.89
CA GLN A 198 34.10 -44.33 0.51
C GLN A 198 35.10 -43.30 1.07
N ALA A 199 36.08 -43.78 1.84
CA ALA A 199 37.10 -42.96 2.49
C ALA A 199 38.03 -42.19 1.53
N ASP A 200 38.01 -42.52 0.24
CA ASP A 200 38.76 -41.82 -0.81
C ASP A 200 38.02 -40.57 -1.33
N THR A 201 36.86 -40.23 -0.79
CA THR A 201 36.08 -39.05 -1.21
C THR A 201 36.57 -37.82 -0.47
N LEU A 202 37.00 -36.80 -1.21
CA LEU A 202 37.47 -35.53 -0.65
C LEU A 202 36.35 -34.50 -0.49
N GLY A 203 35.35 -34.53 -1.38
CA GLY A 203 34.33 -33.50 -1.41
C GLY A 203 33.39 -33.58 -2.60
N PHE A 204 32.55 -32.56 -2.69
CA PHE A 204 31.65 -32.29 -3.79
C PHE A 204 31.94 -30.90 -4.33
N GLY A 205 31.98 -30.73 -5.65
CA GLY A 205 32.28 -29.42 -6.22
C GLY A 205 32.13 -29.33 -7.72
N PHE A 206 31.76 -28.13 -8.18
CA PHE A 206 31.71 -27.79 -9.60
C PHE A 206 33.09 -27.41 -10.14
N PRO A 207 33.33 -27.50 -11.45
CA PRO A 207 34.59 -27.08 -12.06
C PRO A 207 34.92 -25.61 -11.77
N GLU A 208 36.20 -25.31 -11.59
CA GLU A 208 36.68 -23.92 -11.46
C GLU A 208 36.30 -23.07 -12.70
N ASN A 209 35.87 -21.83 -12.46
CA ASN A 209 35.49 -20.87 -13.50
C ASN A 209 34.33 -21.33 -14.40
N ASP A 210 33.46 -22.23 -13.95
CA ASP A 210 32.25 -22.62 -14.68
C ASP A 210 31.22 -21.48 -14.73
N SER A 211 31.12 -20.84 -15.89
CA SER A 211 30.15 -19.77 -16.19
C SER A 211 28.89 -20.28 -16.89
N THR A 212 28.73 -21.59 -17.04
CA THR A 212 27.55 -22.19 -17.68
C THR A 212 26.29 -21.73 -16.96
N PRO A 213 25.22 -21.31 -17.66
CA PRO A 213 23.98 -20.93 -17.01
C PRO A 213 23.27 -22.15 -16.40
N LEU A 214 22.46 -21.89 -15.38
CA LEU A 214 21.46 -22.85 -14.89
C LEU A 214 20.22 -22.73 -15.78
N VAL A 215 19.79 -23.84 -16.38
CA VAL A 215 18.68 -23.87 -17.33
C VAL A 215 17.45 -24.52 -16.69
N LEU A 216 16.30 -23.86 -16.76
CA LEU A 216 15.01 -24.37 -16.30
C LEU A 216 14.09 -24.72 -17.47
N GLY A 217 13.34 -25.82 -17.33
CA GLY A 217 12.22 -26.16 -18.20
C GLY A 217 12.57 -26.52 -19.65
N LYS A 218 13.81 -26.98 -19.90
CA LYS A 218 14.27 -27.35 -21.25
C LYS A 218 13.47 -28.54 -21.79
N SER A 219 12.71 -28.29 -22.86
CA SER A 219 11.76 -29.26 -23.43
C SER A 219 10.73 -29.79 -22.41
N PHE A 220 10.41 -28.97 -21.42
CA PHE A 220 9.36 -29.24 -20.45
C PHE A 220 7.98 -28.88 -20.99
N TYR A 221 6.97 -29.63 -20.55
CA TYR A 221 5.57 -29.41 -20.90
C TYR A 221 4.75 -29.35 -19.62
N GLY A 222 4.38 -28.14 -19.19
CA GLY A 222 3.77 -27.92 -17.88
C GLY A 222 4.04 -26.53 -17.33
N ASN A 223 3.78 -26.35 -16.05
CA ASN A 223 4.04 -25.10 -15.33
C ASN A 223 5.19 -25.29 -14.33
N LEU A 224 6.06 -24.28 -14.22
CA LEU A 224 7.01 -24.12 -13.12
C LEU A 224 6.67 -22.85 -12.36
N ASP A 225 6.85 -22.88 -11.05
CA ASP A 225 6.63 -21.73 -10.18
C ASP A 225 7.54 -21.82 -8.94
N GLY A 226 7.80 -20.73 -8.23
CA GLY A 226 8.48 -20.71 -6.93
C GLY A 226 9.84 -21.40 -6.89
N PHE A 227 10.66 -21.25 -7.92
CA PHE A 227 11.98 -21.88 -7.97
C PHE A 227 12.87 -21.30 -6.86
N HIS A 228 13.34 -22.16 -5.95
CA HIS A 228 14.05 -21.73 -4.75
C HIS A 228 15.40 -22.46 -4.59
N ILE A 229 16.48 -21.73 -4.31
CA ILE A 229 17.77 -22.28 -3.88
C ILE A 229 18.19 -21.60 -2.59
N HIS A 230 18.42 -22.41 -1.56
CA HIS A 230 18.82 -21.91 -0.24
C HIS A 230 19.88 -22.80 0.40
N LYS A 231 20.52 -22.29 1.45
CA LYS A 231 21.47 -23.07 2.25
C LYS A 231 20.73 -24.04 3.18
N GLY A 232 21.35 -25.18 3.46
CA GLY A 232 20.84 -26.17 4.41
C GLY A 232 19.77 -27.10 3.84
N GLU A 233 19.08 -27.78 4.77
CA GLU A 233 18.09 -28.83 4.50
C GLU A 233 16.76 -28.29 3.95
N PRO A 234 16.01 -29.08 3.17
CA PRO A 234 14.76 -28.65 2.55
C PRO A 234 13.63 -28.46 3.56
N GLU A 235 12.70 -27.58 3.21
CA GLU A 235 11.45 -27.46 3.96
C GLU A 235 10.56 -28.68 3.74
N VAL A 236 10.15 -29.32 4.84
CA VAL A 236 9.40 -30.58 4.81
C VAL A 236 7.92 -30.35 4.46
N GLU A 237 7.39 -29.15 4.64
CA GLU A 237 6.02 -28.80 4.26
C GLU A 237 6.00 -27.53 3.41
N TYR A 238 5.73 -27.69 2.11
CA TYR A 238 5.47 -26.56 1.23
C TYR A 238 4.01 -26.15 1.33
N THR A 239 3.75 -25.16 2.18
CA THR A 239 2.44 -24.53 2.29
C THR A 239 2.44 -23.23 1.49
N LYS A 240 1.33 -22.94 0.79
CA LYS A 240 1.22 -21.71 0.00
C LYS A 240 1.35 -20.44 0.85
N PHE A 241 0.96 -20.56 2.12
CA PHE A 241 1.01 -19.49 3.10
C PHE A 241 1.81 -19.94 4.32
N GLU A 242 2.34 -18.99 5.07
CA GLU A 242 3.11 -19.28 6.27
C GLU A 242 2.28 -20.03 7.32
N SER A 243 2.82 -21.13 7.85
CA SER A 243 2.21 -21.90 8.94
C SER A 243 2.63 -21.34 10.31
N VAL A 244 1.92 -21.74 11.37
CA VAL A 244 2.34 -21.41 12.74
C VAL A 244 3.74 -21.95 13.00
N ARG A 245 4.63 -21.07 13.45
CA ARG A 245 5.92 -21.42 14.01
C ARG A 245 5.75 -21.68 15.49
N TYR A 246 6.45 -22.69 16.00
CA TYR A 246 6.41 -23.04 17.40
C TYR A 246 7.83 -23.09 17.95
N ASP A 247 8.07 -22.34 19.01
CA ASP A 247 9.32 -22.43 19.75
C ASP A 247 9.18 -23.51 20.82
N ASP A 248 9.90 -24.62 20.64
CA ASP A 248 9.90 -25.75 21.55
C ASP A 248 10.41 -25.42 22.95
N GLU A 249 11.27 -24.41 23.11
CA GLU A 249 11.85 -24.03 24.40
C GLU A 249 10.89 -23.13 25.17
N THR A 250 10.35 -22.10 24.52
CA THR A 250 9.45 -21.12 25.15
C THR A 250 7.99 -21.58 25.18
N LYS A 251 7.64 -22.59 24.37
CA LYS A 251 6.26 -23.09 24.17
C LYS A 251 5.33 -22.04 23.56
N ILE A 252 5.88 -21.01 22.92
CA ILE A 252 5.13 -19.92 22.30
C ILE A 252 4.93 -20.21 20.81
N GLY A 253 3.68 -20.09 20.35
CA GLY A 253 3.33 -20.10 18.94
C GLY A 253 3.39 -18.69 18.34
N TYR A 254 4.01 -18.56 17.18
CA TYR A 254 4.09 -17.33 16.42
C TYR A 254 3.59 -17.53 15.00
N MET A 255 2.78 -16.59 14.51
CA MET A 255 2.30 -16.59 13.14
C MET A 255 2.04 -15.15 12.72
N GLU A 256 2.66 -14.74 11.61
CA GLU A 256 2.40 -13.44 11.03
C GLU A 256 1.13 -13.46 10.19
N GLY A 257 0.50 -12.29 10.07
CA GLY A 257 -0.58 -12.08 9.11
C GLY A 257 -0.17 -11.00 8.13
N ASN A 258 -0.72 -11.08 6.93
CA ASN A 258 -0.39 -10.17 5.83
C ASN A 258 -1.43 -9.05 5.75
N THR A 259 -1.03 -7.91 5.19
CA THR A 259 -1.93 -6.75 5.05
C THR A 259 -2.13 -6.35 3.62
N ALA A 260 -3.38 -6.06 3.24
CA ALA A 260 -3.69 -5.32 2.02
C ALA A 260 -4.09 -3.89 2.39
N LEU A 261 -3.46 -2.90 1.76
CA LEU A 261 -3.65 -1.49 2.04
C LEU A 261 -4.24 -0.78 0.82
N SER A 262 -5.21 0.11 1.04
CA SER A 262 -5.72 0.98 -0.02
C SER A 262 -4.79 2.17 -0.27
N PRO A 263 -4.84 2.82 -1.45
CA PRO A 263 -4.33 4.18 -1.57
C PRO A 263 -5.10 5.12 -0.64
N VAL A 264 -4.56 6.32 -0.39
CA VAL A 264 -5.33 7.38 0.28
C VAL A 264 -6.38 7.93 -0.69
N LEU A 265 -7.64 7.75 -0.34
CA LEU A 265 -8.80 8.18 -1.11
C LEU A 265 -9.32 9.52 -0.57
N GLU A 266 -10.02 10.28 -1.41
CA GLU A 266 -10.55 11.61 -1.11
C GLU A 266 -12.05 11.68 -1.43
N THR A 267 -12.85 12.22 -0.51
CA THR A 267 -14.25 12.59 -0.73
C THR A 267 -14.36 13.99 -1.32
N LYS A 268 -15.49 14.32 -1.95
CA LYS A 268 -15.66 15.62 -2.61
C LYS A 268 -15.60 16.77 -1.60
N TYR A 269 -16.24 16.58 -0.45
CA TYR A 269 -16.28 17.56 0.63
C TYR A 269 -15.65 17.00 1.90
N SER A 270 -15.07 17.90 2.69
CA SER A 270 -14.62 17.61 4.05
C SER A 270 -15.78 17.26 4.98
N ASN A 271 -15.44 16.73 6.14
CA ASN A 271 -16.39 16.37 7.17
C ASN A 271 -17.40 15.29 6.78
N SER A 272 -17.02 14.44 5.82
CA SER A 272 -17.78 13.24 5.45
C SER A 272 -17.79 12.24 6.61
N SER A 273 -18.80 11.36 6.63
CA SER A 273 -18.98 10.36 7.68
C SER A 273 -19.28 9.00 7.10
N LEU A 274 -18.62 7.98 7.64
CA LEU A 274 -18.86 6.61 7.23
C LEU A 274 -20.22 6.16 7.77
N THR A 275 -21.05 5.62 6.88
CA THR A 275 -22.43 5.21 7.20
C THR A 275 -22.65 3.72 7.11
N ARG A 276 -21.96 3.05 6.20
CA ARG A 276 -22.07 1.60 6.03
C ARG A 276 -20.81 1.04 5.39
N ILE A 277 -20.47 -0.18 5.78
CA ILE A 277 -19.47 -0.99 5.12
C ILE A 277 -20.16 -2.23 4.59
N GLN A 278 -19.87 -2.62 3.37
CA GLN A 278 -20.32 -3.87 2.79
C GLN A 278 -19.11 -4.62 2.28
N TRP A 279 -19.02 -5.90 2.61
CA TRP A 279 -17.99 -6.75 2.04
C TRP A 279 -18.53 -8.14 1.75
N LYS A 280 -17.97 -8.79 0.74
CA LYS A 280 -18.27 -10.18 0.40
C LYS A 280 -17.00 -10.97 0.60
N THR A 281 -17.01 -11.84 1.60
CA THR A 281 -15.81 -12.56 2.07
C THR A 281 -16.09 -14.04 2.18
N GLU A 282 -15.08 -14.86 1.90
CA GLU A 282 -15.06 -16.27 2.26
C GLU A 282 -13.98 -16.46 3.31
N GLN A 283 -14.37 -16.87 4.52
CA GLN A 283 -13.45 -17.06 5.64
C GLN A 283 -13.47 -18.53 6.06
N PRO A 284 -12.52 -19.34 5.58
CA PRO A 284 -12.39 -20.73 6.00
C PRO A 284 -12.16 -20.85 7.51
N ARG A 285 -12.42 -22.05 8.05
CA ARG A 285 -12.22 -22.34 9.47
C ARG A 285 -10.78 -22.04 9.90
N ASP A 286 -10.61 -21.52 11.11
CA ASP A 286 -9.33 -21.23 11.76
C ASP A 286 -8.47 -20.12 11.09
N THR A 287 -8.99 -19.48 10.03
CA THR A 287 -8.43 -18.25 9.42
C THR A 287 -8.94 -16.99 10.11
N MET A 288 -8.25 -15.86 9.95
CA MET A 288 -8.71 -14.56 10.46
C MET A 288 -8.69 -13.49 9.36
N LEU A 289 -9.74 -12.67 9.34
CA LEU A 289 -9.84 -11.48 8.51
C LEU A 289 -10.25 -10.29 9.38
N GLU A 290 -9.51 -9.20 9.28
CA GLU A 290 -9.80 -7.98 10.03
C GLU A 290 -9.78 -6.76 9.11
N LEU A 291 -10.75 -5.86 9.29
CA LEU A 291 -10.83 -4.60 8.57
C LEU A 291 -10.49 -3.44 9.50
N TYR A 292 -9.68 -2.53 8.99
CA TYR A 292 -9.25 -1.32 9.65
C TYR A 292 -9.54 -0.12 8.75
N PHE A 293 -9.91 0.99 9.38
CA PHE A 293 -10.22 2.25 8.72
C PHE A 293 -9.54 3.41 9.44
N ARG A 294 -9.06 4.40 8.69
CA ARG A 294 -8.63 5.69 9.24
C ARG A 294 -9.01 6.81 8.28
N GLY A 295 -9.25 7.99 8.82
CA GLY A 295 -9.58 9.16 8.02
C GLY A 295 -9.46 10.45 8.82
N THR A 296 -9.22 11.54 8.10
CA THR A 296 -9.06 12.91 8.61
C THR A 296 -9.44 13.93 7.53
N ASN A 297 -9.72 15.18 7.90
CA ASN A 297 -9.93 16.27 6.94
C ASN A 297 -8.61 16.78 6.34
N GLU A 298 -7.47 16.55 7.01
CA GLU A 298 -6.15 16.93 6.53
C GLU A 298 -5.57 15.88 5.58
N LYS A 299 -4.88 16.33 4.52
CA LYS A 299 -4.25 15.41 3.58
C LYS A 299 -3.09 14.67 4.25
N PHE A 300 -3.02 13.36 4.07
CA PHE A 300 -1.93 12.54 4.60
C PHE A 300 -1.37 11.58 3.54
N VAL A 301 -0.15 11.09 3.80
CA VAL A 301 0.52 10.07 2.97
C VAL A 301 0.29 8.68 3.54
N GLU A 302 0.39 7.65 2.70
CA GLU A 302 0.12 6.25 3.07
C GLU A 302 0.97 5.77 4.25
N SER A 303 2.22 6.23 4.36
CA SER A 303 3.15 5.88 5.44
C SER A 303 2.97 6.66 6.74
N ASN A 304 1.94 7.51 6.85
CA ASN A 304 1.73 8.33 8.05
C ASN A 304 1.49 7.43 9.28
N LEU A 305 2.40 7.47 10.25
CA LEU A 305 2.32 6.69 11.49
C LEU A 305 1.49 7.38 12.59
N ASN A 306 1.26 8.68 12.47
CA ASN A 306 0.60 9.49 13.49
C ASN A 306 -0.94 9.40 13.42
N LEU A 307 -1.49 8.89 12.31
CA LEU A 307 -2.94 8.68 12.15
C LEU A 307 -3.31 7.23 12.52
N PRO A 308 -3.97 6.99 13.68
CA PRO A 308 -4.22 5.65 14.17
C PRO A 308 -5.25 4.89 13.34
N TRP A 309 -5.05 3.58 13.24
CA TRP A 309 -6.00 2.65 12.62
C TRP A 309 -7.13 2.30 13.58
N THR A 310 -8.37 2.44 13.13
CA THR A 310 -9.55 2.00 13.87
C THR A 310 -10.01 0.66 13.33
N ARG A 311 -10.03 -0.38 14.17
CA ARG A 311 -10.57 -1.69 13.80
C ARG A 311 -12.09 -1.62 13.67
N ILE A 312 -12.62 -2.07 12.54
CA ILE A 312 -14.05 -2.21 12.28
C ILE A 312 -14.54 -3.48 12.97
N LYS A 313 -15.41 -3.31 13.98
CA LYS A 313 -16.01 -4.41 14.74
C LYS A 313 -17.38 -4.84 14.20
N SER A 314 -18.10 -3.91 13.58
CA SER A 314 -19.38 -4.16 12.93
C SER A 314 -19.46 -3.33 11.65
N LEU A 315 -20.15 -3.86 10.66
CA LEU A 315 -20.27 -3.28 9.31
C LEU A 315 -21.36 -2.20 9.23
N GLU A 316 -22.23 -2.14 10.24
CA GLU A 316 -23.38 -1.22 10.30
C GLU A 316 -23.47 -0.48 11.64
N LYS A 317 -22.99 -1.08 12.72
CA LYS A 317 -22.99 -0.50 14.07
C LYS A 317 -21.58 -0.11 14.47
N ASP A 318 -21.46 0.85 15.39
CA ASP A 318 -20.16 1.26 15.96
C ASP A 318 -19.09 1.63 14.92
N LEU A 319 -19.52 2.21 13.80
CA LEU A 319 -18.61 2.74 12.79
C LEU A 319 -17.78 3.89 13.37
N PRO A 320 -16.55 4.12 12.85
CA PRO A 320 -15.73 5.25 13.25
C PRO A 320 -16.49 6.57 13.11
N LYS A 321 -16.60 7.32 14.21
CA LYS A 321 -17.33 8.60 14.25
C LYS A 321 -16.51 9.78 13.72
N ASN A 322 -15.25 9.52 13.40
CA ASN A 322 -14.28 10.48 12.92
C ASN A 322 -14.80 11.08 11.61
N LYS A 323 -14.78 12.41 11.52
CA LYS A 323 -15.08 13.12 10.28
C LYS A 323 -13.85 13.10 9.39
N PHE A 324 -14.05 12.95 8.07
CA PHE A 324 -12.93 12.85 7.15
C PHE A 324 -13.21 13.50 5.79
N LYS A 325 -12.12 13.89 5.14
CA LYS A 325 -12.05 14.15 3.71
C LYS A 325 -11.19 13.09 3.02
N TYR A 326 -10.04 12.82 3.63
CA TYR A 326 -9.09 11.81 3.18
C TYR A 326 -9.23 10.58 4.06
N TYR A 327 -9.23 9.40 3.45
CA TYR A 327 -9.38 8.15 4.18
C TYR A 327 -8.61 7.00 3.54
N GLN A 328 -8.38 5.98 4.34
CA GLN A 328 -7.68 4.78 3.91
C GLN A 328 -8.24 3.58 4.67
N TRP A 329 -8.26 2.42 4.02
CA TRP A 329 -8.62 1.16 4.65
C TRP A 329 -7.45 0.16 4.57
N LYS A 330 -7.43 -0.76 5.53
CA LYS A 330 -6.45 -1.84 5.63
C LYS A 330 -7.16 -3.13 5.98
N LEU A 331 -6.91 -4.17 5.21
CA LEU A 331 -7.31 -5.54 5.53
C LEU A 331 -6.10 -6.27 6.12
N TRP A 332 -6.32 -7.06 7.17
CA TRP A 332 -5.32 -7.95 7.73
C TRP A 332 -5.83 -9.38 7.62
N PHE A 333 -5.02 -10.26 7.05
CA PHE A 333 -5.32 -11.64 6.75
C PHE A 333 -4.40 -12.54 7.54
N ARG A 334 -4.96 -13.58 8.14
CA ARG A 334 -4.18 -14.67 8.72
C ARG A 334 -4.62 -16.00 8.10
N PRO A 335 -3.68 -16.83 7.60
CA PRO A 335 -3.98 -18.19 7.19
C PRO A 335 -4.48 -19.04 8.36
N ASP A 336 -4.89 -20.27 8.05
CA ASP A 336 -5.03 -21.30 9.07
C ASP A 336 -3.65 -21.69 9.65
N PRO A 337 -3.59 -22.33 10.84
CA PRO A 337 -2.33 -22.70 11.47
C PRO A 337 -1.41 -23.58 10.61
N MET A 338 -1.95 -24.26 9.60
CA MET A 338 -1.21 -25.13 8.69
C MET A 338 -0.81 -24.42 7.38
N GLY A 339 -1.10 -23.13 7.21
CA GLY A 339 -0.80 -22.40 5.97
C GLY A 339 -1.56 -22.92 4.73
N LYS A 340 -2.65 -23.67 4.90
CA LYS A 340 -3.35 -24.35 3.79
C LYS A 340 -4.48 -23.52 3.19
N SER A 341 -5.19 -22.77 4.02
CA SER A 341 -6.31 -21.92 3.62
C SER A 341 -6.14 -20.50 4.14
N VAL A 342 -6.70 -19.54 3.41
CA VAL A 342 -6.71 -18.11 3.74
C VAL A 342 -8.09 -17.52 3.50
N PRO A 343 -8.43 -16.39 4.17
CA PRO A 343 -9.63 -15.66 3.84
C PRO A 343 -9.51 -15.05 2.44
N THR A 344 -10.63 -14.97 1.72
CA THR A 344 -10.72 -14.22 0.46
C THR A 344 -11.73 -13.09 0.59
N VAL A 345 -11.43 -11.96 -0.05
CA VAL A 345 -12.32 -10.79 -0.13
C VAL A 345 -12.64 -10.56 -1.60
N GLN A 346 -13.91 -10.74 -1.96
CA GLN A 346 -14.40 -10.60 -3.33
C GLN A 346 -14.81 -9.16 -3.63
N SER A 347 -15.40 -8.47 -2.65
CA SER A 347 -15.76 -7.06 -2.76
C SER A 347 -15.69 -6.37 -1.40
N LEU A 348 -15.36 -5.09 -1.43
CA LEU A 348 -15.36 -4.20 -0.27
C LEU A 348 -15.88 -2.83 -0.74
N SER A 349 -16.88 -2.31 -0.04
CA SER A 349 -17.57 -1.07 -0.38
C SER A 349 -17.82 -0.25 0.89
N PHE A 350 -17.64 1.06 0.77
CA PHE A 350 -17.81 2.02 1.86
C PHE A 350 -18.82 3.06 1.42
N ASP A 351 -19.94 3.14 2.14
CA ASP A 351 -20.95 4.16 1.93
C ASP A 351 -20.72 5.28 2.95
N TYR A 352 -20.65 6.52 2.47
CA TYR A 352 -20.45 7.69 3.32
C TYR A 352 -21.44 8.80 2.96
N THR A 353 -21.71 9.66 3.94
CA THR A 353 -22.48 10.89 3.76
C THR A 353 -21.53 12.07 3.76
N GLU A 354 -21.60 12.87 2.69
CA GLU A 354 -20.81 14.09 2.56
C GLU A 354 -21.48 15.25 3.31
N GLN A 355 -20.67 16.08 3.96
CA GLN A 355 -21.13 17.35 4.50
C GLN A 355 -20.99 18.42 3.41
N THR A 356 -22.09 18.69 2.71
CA THR A 356 -22.10 19.70 1.66
C THR A 356 -21.93 21.11 2.24
N PRO A 357 -21.28 22.04 1.49
CA PRO A 357 -21.30 23.45 1.83
C PRO A 357 -22.73 23.98 1.89
N PRO A 358 -22.96 25.07 2.65
CA PRO A 358 -24.22 25.80 2.59
C PRO A 358 -24.51 26.37 1.20
N ASP A 359 -25.78 26.60 0.94
CA ASP A 359 -26.27 27.36 -0.19
C ASP A 359 -25.89 28.85 -0.05
N VAL A 360 -25.84 29.53 -1.19
CA VAL A 360 -25.57 30.98 -1.24
C VAL A 360 -26.74 31.74 -0.57
N PRO A 361 -26.47 32.69 0.35
CA PRO A 361 -27.53 33.48 0.96
C PRO A 361 -28.36 34.22 -0.09
N THR A 362 -29.69 34.18 0.05
CA THR A 362 -30.60 34.79 -0.92
C THR A 362 -31.01 36.21 -0.53
N ARG A 363 -31.39 37.01 -1.53
CA ARG A 363 -31.84 38.42 -1.37
C ARG A 363 -30.84 39.34 -0.65
N PHE A 364 -29.55 39.13 -0.87
CA PHE A 364 -28.52 40.05 -0.37
C PHE A 364 -28.66 41.43 -1.03
N ARG A 365 -28.95 42.45 -0.23
CA ARG A 365 -29.21 43.83 -0.68
C ARG A 365 -28.87 44.85 0.40
N LEU A 366 -28.83 46.11 0.00
CA LEU A 366 -28.73 47.22 0.95
C LEU A 366 -30.08 47.49 1.62
N ASP A 367 -30.02 47.90 2.88
CA ASP A 367 -31.16 48.47 3.59
C ASP A 367 -31.44 49.89 3.08
N THR A 368 -32.70 50.16 2.72
CA THR A 368 -33.14 51.44 2.18
C THR A 368 -33.46 52.47 3.26
N ASN A 369 -33.49 52.07 4.54
CA ASN A 369 -33.66 52.97 5.68
C ASN A 369 -32.31 53.23 6.34
N PRO A 370 -31.58 54.29 5.94
CA PRO A 370 -30.29 54.61 6.55
C PRO A 370 -30.50 54.97 8.02
N THR A 371 -29.85 54.23 8.91
CA THR A 371 -29.68 54.63 10.30
C THR A 371 -28.79 55.88 10.33
N GLU A 372 -29.12 56.89 11.12
CA GLU A 372 -28.30 58.11 11.26
C GLU A 372 -26.84 57.74 11.59
N GLY A 373 -25.93 57.91 10.62
CA GLY A 373 -24.50 57.60 10.76
C GLY A 373 -23.83 57.04 9.49
N LYS A 374 -22.49 57.04 9.46
CA LYS A 374 -21.65 56.49 8.36
C LYS A 374 -21.63 54.94 8.35
N SER A 375 -22.79 54.30 8.43
CA SER A 375 -22.93 52.84 8.46
C SER A 375 -23.67 52.31 7.24
N VAL A 376 -23.22 51.19 6.68
CA VAL A 376 -23.86 50.49 5.56
C VAL A 376 -24.55 49.25 6.11
N CYS A 377 -25.87 49.18 5.96
CA CYS A 377 -26.68 48.06 6.44
C CYS A 377 -27.06 47.12 5.29
N PHE A 378 -26.90 45.82 5.54
CA PHE A 378 -27.19 44.75 4.61
C PHE A 378 -28.38 43.93 5.09
N LEU A 379 -29.17 43.45 4.13
CA LEU A 379 -30.32 42.58 4.34
C LEU A 379 -30.16 41.29 3.52
N TRP A 380 -30.46 40.13 4.11
CA TRP A 380 -30.53 38.85 3.40
C TRP A 380 -31.52 37.87 4.06
N ASN A 381 -31.85 36.77 3.40
CA ASN A 381 -32.61 35.69 4.03
C ASN A 381 -31.68 34.68 4.69
N SER A 382 -32.08 34.15 5.85
CA SER A 382 -31.30 33.12 6.53
C SER A 382 -31.28 31.82 5.74
N ASN A 383 -30.12 31.15 5.73
CA ASN A 383 -29.98 29.76 5.30
C ASN A 383 -30.84 28.82 6.18
N HIS A 384 -31.35 27.76 5.57
CA HIS A 384 -32.22 26.75 6.23
C HIS A 384 -31.40 25.60 6.85
N GLU A 385 -30.13 25.50 6.48
CA GLU A 385 -29.21 24.47 6.92
C GLU A 385 -28.92 24.62 8.42
N LYS A 386 -29.23 23.58 9.19
CA LYS A 386 -29.05 23.56 10.65
C LYS A 386 -27.63 23.91 11.08
N GLU A 387 -26.66 23.48 10.29
CA GLU A 387 -25.23 23.67 10.56
C GLU A 387 -24.77 25.13 10.36
N VAL A 388 -25.51 25.93 9.58
CA VAL A 388 -25.32 27.39 9.48
C VAL A 388 -25.96 28.08 10.69
N GLN A 389 -27.16 27.64 11.08
CA GLN A 389 -27.90 28.21 12.21
C GLN A 389 -27.25 27.90 13.57
N ASN A 390 -26.65 26.71 13.71
CA ASN A 390 -26.10 26.19 14.96
C ASN A 390 -24.57 26.15 14.92
N GLY A 391 -23.94 27.32 15.04
CA GLY A 391 -22.47 27.46 15.14
C GLY A 391 -21.78 27.88 13.83
N GLY A 392 -22.50 27.94 12.72
CA GLY A 392 -22.06 28.59 11.48
C GLY A 392 -22.35 30.09 11.47
N GLY A 393 -22.44 30.67 10.27
CA GLY A 393 -22.75 32.08 10.10
C GLY A 393 -22.58 32.58 8.67
N TYR A 394 -22.33 33.88 8.54
CA TYR A 394 -22.17 34.55 7.25
C TYR A 394 -20.85 35.30 7.18
N ILE A 395 -20.33 35.49 5.97
CA ILE A 395 -19.14 36.30 5.72
C ILE A 395 -19.51 37.33 4.66
N ILE A 396 -19.37 38.61 4.98
CA ILE A 396 -19.54 39.71 4.03
C ILE A 396 -18.17 40.10 3.51
N HIS A 397 -17.98 39.92 2.21
CA HIS A 397 -16.77 40.26 1.48
C HIS A 397 -16.94 41.65 0.88
N TYR A 398 -15.91 42.50 0.97
CA TYR A 398 -15.96 43.84 0.40
C TYR A 398 -14.72 44.12 -0.45
N GLY A 399 -14.86 44.94 -1.47
CA GLY A 399 -13.75 45.36 -2.34
C GLY A 399 -14.08 46.57 -3.21
N LEU A 400 -13.10 47.07 -3.93
CA LEU A 400 -13.27 48.21 -4.85
C LEU A 400 -13.74 47.80 -6.25
N THR A 401 -13.75 46.50 -6.54
CA THR A 401 -14.25 45.96 -7.82
C THR A 401 -15.19 44.77 -7.56
N PRO A 402 -16.10 44.43 -8.48
CA PRO A 402 -17.02 43.31 -8.32
C PRO A 402 -16.33 41.94 -8.20
N THR A 403 -15.11 41.81 -8.72
CA THR A 403 -14.37 40.54 -8.85
C THR A 403 -13.25 40.39 -7.84
N ARG A 404 -12.66 41.49 -7.35
CA ARG A 404 -11.58 41.47 -6.35
C ARG A 404 -12.05 42.01 -5.01
N MET A 405 -12.26 41.10 -4.06
CA MET A 405 -12.56 41.42 -2.67
C MET A 405 -11.24 41.72 -1.94
N LEU A 406 -11.24 42.79 -1.14
CA LEU A 406 -10.10 43.26 -0.34
C LEU A 406 -10.15 42.76 1.10
N GLY A 407 -11.34 42.45 1.62
CA GLY A 407 -11.50 41.99 2.99
C GLY A 407 -12.82 41.28 3.22
N SER A 408 -12.97 40.76 4.45
CA SER A 408 -14.12 39.97 4.88
C SER A 408 -14.52 40.35 6.29
N VAL A 409 -15.81 40.29 6.59
CA VAL A 409 -16.37 40.47 7.93
C VAL A 409 -17.15 39.22 8.28
N PHE A 410 -16.76 38.54 9.34
CA PHE A 410 -17.50 37.39 9.86
C PHE A 410 -18.69 37.87 10.68
N VAL A 411 -19.86 37.32 10.38
CA VAL A 411 -21.11 37.61 11.06
C VAL A 411 -21.53 36.32 11.80
N LYS A 412 -21.26 36.30 13.12
CA LYS A 412 -21.50 35.16 14.02
C LYS A 412 -22.63 35.46 15.03
N LYS A 413 -23.30 34.41 15.50
CA LYS A 413 -24.18 34.45 16.68
C LYS A 413 -23.36 34.05 17.91
N ASP A 414 -23.39 34.83 18.99
CA ASP A 414 -22.62 34.52 20.21
C ASP A 414 -23.36 33.56 21.15
N LYS A 415 -22.60 32.86 22.01
CA LYS A 415 -23.12 32.00 23.08
C LYS A 415 -23.68 32.78 24.28
N ASN A 416 -23.30 34.04 24.48
CA ASN A 416 -23.87 34.91 25.52
C ASN A 416 -24.96 35.86 24.99
N GLY A 417 -25.45 35.67 23.76
CA GLY A 417 -26.45 36.55 23.15
C GLY A 417 -25.92 37.93 22.74
N ALA A 418 -24.64 38.22 22.90
CA ALA A 418 -24.02 39.48 22.51
C ALA A 418 -22.91 39.29 21.48
N LEU A 419 -23.24 39.51 20.20
CA LEU A 419 -22.33 40.04 19.18
C LEU A 419 -23.14 41.14 18.50
N SER A 420 -22.56 42.34 18.35
CA SER A 420 -23.23 43.56 17.88
C SER A 420 -24.10 43.33 16.62
N LYS A 421 -25.34 42.95 16.93
CA LYS A 421 -26.58 42.78 16.17
C LYS A 421 -26.51 42.08 14.81
N LEU A 422 -26.56 40.74 14.87
CA LEU A 422 -27.64 40.00 14.20
C LEU A 422 -28.70 39.69 15.26
N ASP A 423 -29.68 40.57 15.49
CA ASP A 423 -30.83 40.15 16.29
C ASP A 423 -31.82 39.38 15.41
N GLY A 424 -31.50 38.10 15.27
CA GLY A 424 -32.34 37.09 14.67
C GLY A 424 -33.07 36.26 15.71
N ASN A 425 -33.23 36.80 16.92
CA ASN A 425 -33.77 36.14 18.09
C ASN A 425 -34.74 37.05 18.88
N GLU A 426 -35.22 38.16 18.32
CA GLU A 426 -36.48 38.74 18.76
C GLU A 426 -37.58 37.68 18.54
N GLU A 427 -38.55 37.56 19.45
CA GLU A 427 -39.65 36.58 19.38
C GLU A 427 -40.46 36.64 18.06
N ASP A 428 -40.23 37.68 17.24
CA ASP A 428 -40.80 37.91 15.91
C ASP A 428 -39.76 38.01 14.75
N SER A 429 -38.49 37.65 14.93
CA SER A 429 -37.49 37.79 13.86
C SER A 429 -37.79 36.80 12.71
N SER A 430 -38.31 37.33 11.61
CA SER A 430 -38.64 36.49 10.45
C SER A 430 -37.37 35.88 9.85
N PHE A 431 -37.45 34.67 9.28
CA PHE A 431 -36.37 34.07 8.47
C PHE A 431 -35.93 34.95 7.28
N ARG A 432 -36.69 36.01 7.01
CA ARG A 432 -36.48 36.97 5.93
C ARG A 432 -35.87 38.25 6.48
N ASN A 433 -34.98 38.86 5.70
CA ASN A 433 -34.36 40.16 6.00
C ASN A 433 -33.54 40.19 7.32
N LYS A 434 -32.68 39.20 7.56
CA LYS A 434 -31.57 39.34 8.52
C LYS A 434 -30.80 40.61 8.20
N ARG A 435 -30.55 41.44 9.21
CA ARG A 435 -29.93 42.77 9.08
C ARG A 435 -28.59 42.80 9.78
N PHE A 436 -27.57 43.32 9.11
CA PHE A 436 -26.26 43.59 9.72
C PHE A 436 -25.67 44.88 9.16
N CYS A 437 -25.20 45.75 10.05
CA CYS A 437 -24.66 47.04 9.69
C CYS A 437 -23.16 47.08 9.93
N VAL A 438 -22.43 47.56 8.95
CA VAL A 438 -20.98 47.70 8.97
C VAL A 438 -20.64 49.19 8.93
N ASN A 439 -19.83 49.63 9.87
CA ASN A 439 -19.16 50.92 9.83
C ASN A 439 -17.66 50.72 9.60
N GLU A 440 -16.93 51.81 9.42
CA GLU A 440 -15.48 51.76 9.23
C GLU A 440 -14.76 51.01 10.35
N GLU A 441 -15.16 51.26 11.61
CA GLU A 441 -14.57 50.59 12.77
C GLU A 441 -14.76 49.06 12.72
N THR A 442 -15.95 48.60 12.30
CA THR A 442 -16.26 47.18 12.11
C THR A 442 -15.37 46.57 11.03
N LEU A 443 -15.11 47.28 9.94
CA LEU A 443 -14.20 46.81 8.90
C LEU A 443 -12.76 46.72 9.42
N VAL A 444 -12.25 47.80 10.01
CA VAL A 444 -10.86 47.87 10.51
C VAL A 444 -10.59 46.75 11.52
N ASN A 445 -11.53 46.49 12.43
CA ASN A 445 -11.39 45.44 13.44
C ASN A 445 -11.43 44.01 12.84
N ASN A 446 -11.99 43.84 11.63
CA ASN A 446 -12.15 42.55 10.97
C ASN A 446 -11.24 42.35 9.73
N ILE A 447 -10.35 43.30 9.42
CA ILE A 447 -9.34 43.11 8.37
C ILE A 447 -8.40 41.98 8.80
N TYR A 448 -8.35 40.92 7.98
CA TYR A 448 -7.30 39.92 8.06
C TYR A 448 -5.98 40.55 7.61
N ILE A 449 -4.99 40.56 8.51
CA ILE A 449 -3.63 41.03 8.22
C ILE A 449 -2.76 39.78 8.08
N PRO A 450 -2.24 39.47 6.88
CA PRO A 450 -1.38 38.32 6.67
C PRO A 450 -0.12 38.43 7.54
N GLU A 451 0.34 37.32 8.11
CA GLU A 451 1.52 37.29 8.99
C GLU A 451 2.80 37.85 8.33
N GLY A 452 2.89 37.83 6.99
CA GLY A 452 4.02 38.38 6.22
C GLY A 452 3.97 39.88 5.88
N GLU A 453 2.90 40.61 6.21
CA GLU A 453 2.85 42.08 6.06
C GLU A 453 3.35 42.82 7.31
N LEU A 454 3.64 42.07 8.38
CA LEU A 454 4.09 42.57 9.68
C LEU A 454 5.62 42.53 9.79
N GLU A 455 6.31 43.20 8.86
CA GLU A 455 7.77 43.34 8.88
C GLU A 455 8.15 44.78 9.25
N SER A 456 8.03 45.11 10.54
CA SER A 456 8.70 46.30 11.09
C SER A 456 10.06 45.90 11.69
N PRO A 457 11.13 46.68 11.49
CA PRO A 457 12.47 46.39 12.02
C PRO A 457 12.60 46.51 13.56
N GLU A 458 11.52 46.87 14.27
CA GLU A 458 11.49 46.95 15.73
C GLU A 458 10.85 45.71 16.37
N TYR A 459 11.53 45.16 17.39
CA TYR A 459 11.08 44.07 18.28
C TYR A 459 9.78 44.46 19.02
N ARG A 460 8.62 44.39 18.35
CA ARG A 460 7.30 44.57 18.97
C ARG A 460 6.50 43.27 18.88
N PRO A 461 5.72 42.90 19.92
CA PRO A 461 4.78 41.78 19.88
C PRO A 461 3.83 41.88 18.68
N ILE A 462 3.47 40.75 18.06
CA ILE A 462 2.57 40.68 16.89
C ILE A 462 1.24 41.42 17.13
N ALA A 463 0.72 41.36 18.36
CA ALA A 463 -0.51 42.06 18.75
C ALA A 463 -0.41 43.58 18.57
N ASP A 464 0.71 44.19 18.96
CA ASP A 464 0.93 45.63 18.84
C ASP A 464 1.08 46.05 17.37
N GLN A 465 1.68 45.20 16.54
CA GLN A 465 1.84 45.47 15.11
C GLN A 465 0.49 45.40 14.37
N VAL A 466 -0.36 44.43 14.71
CA VAL A 466 -1.74 44.32 14.23
C VAL A 466 -2.55 45.56 14.62
N ASP A 467 -2.41 46.04 15.86
CA ASP A 467 -3.13 47.22 16.33
C ASP A 467 -2.65 48.52 15.68
N ILE A 468 -1.36 48.65 15.38
CA ILE A 468 -0.81 49.79 14.62
C ILE A 468 -1.33 49.77 13.18
N SER A 469 -1.24 48.64 12.49
CA SER A 469 -1.74 48.50 11.11
C SER A 469 -3.25 48.78 11.03
N ARG A 470 -4.02 48.36 12.04
CA ARG A 470 -5.44 48.72 12.17
C ARG A 470 -5.63 50.23 12.35
N LYS A 471 -4.84 50.89 13.20
CA LYS A 471 -4.91 52.35 13.40
C LYS A 471 -4.55 53.13 12.14
N GLU A 472 -3.55 52.70 11.37
CA GLU A 472 -3.16 53.33 10.11
C GLU A 472 -4.24 53.22 9.04
N LYS A 473 -5.04 52.14 9.07
CA LYS A 473 -6.16 51.93 8.14
C LYS A 473 -7.44 52.69 8.54
N ARG A 474 -7.50 53.33 9.72
CA ARG A 474 -8.63 54.19 10.12
C ARG A 474 -8.62 55.49 9.31
N GLY A 475 -9.77 55.90 8.80
CA GLY A 475 -9.96 57.04 7.91
C GLY A 475 -9.75 56.71 6.42
N LEU A 476 -9.32 55.49 6.08
CA LEU A 476 -9.00 55.07 4.71
C LEU A 476 -10.07 54.17 4.09
N LEU A 477 -11.06 53.72 4.86
CA LEU A 477 -12.16 52.91 4.36
C LEU A 477 -13.42 53.75 4.23
N PHE A 478 -14.28 53.40 3.28
CA PHE A 478 -15.53 54.13 3.03
C PHE A 478 -15.30 55.61 2.68
N GLN A 479 -14.24 55.89 1.91
CA GLN A 479 -13.93 57.25 1.50
C GLN A 479 -15.04 57.84 0.61
N PRO A 480 -15.42 59.11 0.84
CA PRO A 480 -16.36 59.83 -0.01
C PRO A 480 -15.91 59.83 -1.48
N GLY A 481 -16.82 59.52 -2.39
CA GLY A 481 -16.57 59.46 -3.83
C GLY A 481 -16.12 58.08 -4.36
N LEU A 482 -15.92 57.09 -3.50
CA LEU A 482 -15.60 55.71 -3.92
C LEU A 482 -16.83 54.80 -3.89
N THR A 483 -16.88 53.87 -4.86
CA THR A 483 -17.85 52.77 -4.89
C THR A 483 -17.20 51.51 -4.31
N TYR A 484 -17.86 50.92 -3.32
CA TYR A 484 -17.51 49.63 -2.75
C TYR A 484 -18.49 48.57 -3.24
N TYR A 485 -17.96 47.40 -3.55
CA TYR A 485 -18.72 46.21 -3.90
C TYR A 485 -18.72 45.24 -2.72
N PHE A 486 -19.88 44.65 -2.45
CA PHE A 486 -20.09 43.70 -1.38
C PHE A 486 -20.67 42.40 -1.91
N ARG A 487 -20.25 41.28 -1.33
CA ARG A 487 -20.77 39.92 -1.60
C ARG A 487 -20.95 39.20 -0.27
N ILE A 488 -21.87 38.25 -0.21
CA ILE A 488 -22.07 37.44 0.99
C ILE A 488 -21.87 35.96 0.68
N SER A 489 -21.31 35.22 1.64
CA SER A 489 -21.30 33.75 1.67
C SER A 489 -21.80 33.25 3.02
N ALA A 490 -22.43 32.09 3.05
CA ALA A 490 -22.70 31.35 4.29
C ALA A 490 -21.57 30.36 4.57
N TYR A 491 -21.40 29.99 5.83
CA TYR A 491 -20.53 28.89 6.24
C TYR A 491 -21.19 28.11 7.37
N ASN A 492 -20.89 26.82 7.44
CA ASN A 492 -21.41 25.96 8.50
C ASN A 492 -20.42 25.86 9.68
N ARG A 493 -20.84 25.26 10.79
CA ARG A 493 -20.01 25.14 12.00
C ARG A 493 -18.70 24.35 11.82
N TYR A 494 -18.52 23.65 10.70
CA TYR A 494 -17.32 22.87 10.38
C TYR A 494 -16.31 23.66 9.54
N LEU A 495 -16.56 24.93 9.25
CA LEU A 495 -15.57 25.78 8.57
C LEU A 495 -14.32 25.91 9.43
N ASN A 496 -13.21 25.44 8.87
CA ASN A 496 -11.86 25.63 9.37
C ASN A 496 -10.99 26.04 8.18
N GLU A 497 -10.22 27.10 8.34
CA GLU A 497 -9.38 27.68 7.29
C GLU A 497 -8.22 26.78 6.89
N TRP A 498 -7.91 25.72 7.64
CA TRP A 498 -6.79 24.83 7.32
C TRP A 498 -7.24 23.54 6.61
N ASP A 499 -8.26 22.87 7.15
CA ASP A 499 -8.64 21.51 6.72
C ASP A 499 -10.04 21.40 6.08
N SER A 500 -10.87 22.46 6.18
CA SER A 500 -12.29 22.40 5.82
C SER A 500 -12.78 23.68 5.11
N LYS A 501 -11.93 24.26 4.24
CA LYS A 501 -12.22 25.50 3.49
C LYS A 501 -13.46 25.40 2.59
N ASP A 502 -13.77 24.18 2.17
CA ASP A 502 -14.91 23.84 1.32
C ASP A 502 -16.25 23.91 2.06
N GLN A 503 -16.27 24.17 3.37
CA GLN A 503 -17.49 24.32 4.18
C GLN A 503 -18.10 25.73 4.13
N LYS A 504 -17.80 26.47 3.06
CA LYS A 504 -18.28 27.81 2.76
C LYS A 504 -19.01 27.82 1.43
N SER A 505 -20.14 28.50 1.36
CA SER A 505 -20.89 28.69 0.12
C SER A 505 -20.09 29.49 -0.92
N PRO A 506 -20.46 29.40 -2.21
CA PRO A 506 -20.07 30.39 -3.19
C PRO A 506 -20.51 31.81 -2.78
N LEU A 507 -19.89 32.82 -3.40
CA LEU A 507 -20.23 34.23 -3.18
C LEU A 507 -21.52 34.61 -3.93
N SER A 508 -22.39 35.38 -3.27
CA SER A 508 -23.56 36.01 -3.90
C SER A 508 -23.17 36.89 -5.11
N PRO A 509 -24.13 37.29 -5.97
CA PRO A 509 -23.92 38.41 -6.88
C PRO A 509 -23.47 39.66 -6.11
N PRO A 510 -22.62 40.52 -6.72
CA PRO A 510 -22.12 41.73 -6.08
C PRO A 510 -23.22 42.80 -6.00
N ILE A 511 -23.25 43.52 -4.88
CA ILE A 511 -24.01 44.76 -4.71
C ILE A 511 -23.03 45.91 -4.53
N SER A 512 -23.39 47.10 -4.98
CA SER A 512 -22.52 48.28 -4.90
C SER A 512 -23.11 49.37 -4.02
N PHE A 513 -22.26 50.07 -3.27
CA PHE A 513 -22.61 51.27 -2.54
C PHE A 513 -21.57 52.36 -2.80
N SER A 514 -22.03 53.55 -3.20
CA SER A 514 -21.18 54.72 -3.43
C SER A 514 -21.32 55.68 -2.25
N PHE A 515 -20.21 56.00 -1.59
CA PHE A 515 -20.23 57.00 -0.53
C PHE A 515 -20.32 58.39 -1.19
N PRO A 516 -21.37 59.20 -0.91
CA PRO A 516 -21.51 60.50 -1.52
C PRO A 516 -20.34 61.41 -1.13
N LYS A 517 -19.82 62.19 -2.09
CA LYS A 517 -18.81 63.22 -1.84
C LYS A 517 -19.49 64.36 -1.08
N GLU A 518 -18.92 64.79 0.05
CA GLU A 518 -19.36 66.03 0.70
C GLU A 518 -19.11 67.18 -0.30
N VAL A 519 -20.19 67.74 -0.83
CA VAL A 519 -20.12 68.96 -1.63
C VAL A 519 -20.06 70.10 -0.62
N SER A 520 -18.86 70.59 -0.33
CA SER A 520 -18.70 71.83 0.43
C SER A 520 -19.30 72.98 -0.39
N ASN A 521 -20.54 73.34 -0.12
CA ASN A 521 -21.07 74.62 -0.56
C ASN A 521 -20.39 75.72 0.28
N GLN A 522 -19.17 76.09 -0.08
CA GLN A 522 -18.59 77.36 0.35
C GLN A 522 -19.33 78.47 -0.41
N LYS A 523 -20.09 79.27 0.34
CA LYS A 523 -20.55 80.61 -0.07
C LYS A 523 -19.47 81.62 0.25
#